data_AF-A0A7M2Y7D5-F1
#
_entry.id   AF-A0A7M2Y7D5-F1
#
_cell.length_a   1.000
_cell.length_b   1.000
_cell.length_c   1.000
_cell.angle_alpha   90.00
_cell.angle_beta   90.00
_cell.angle_gamma   90.00
#
_symmetry.space_group_name_H-M   'P 1'
#
loop_
_entity.id
_entity.type
_entity.pdbx_description
1 polymer ?
#
loop_
_entity_poly.entity_id
_entity_poly.type
_entity_poly.pdbx_seq_one_letter_code
_entity_poly.pdbx_strand_id
1 'polypeptide(L)'
;MNTFNDIKELISALKREEKLISEMFSKRKSIDYKYSDAIALVDYDENRIDYLIQRSVVRENGGLLELDDQFLEFFEQILDVNEEINLSYIDENIKNIRENIDYFLNENNENKKYSYLRFIKKTFRKMGTVTRRSVVDLRRNIENTFKNEANYKNKQLKLENFDTKRKVIENLINHTLKLINEDEITFFNRALDEELNRIIIELKYQLGECSHNLIEIEKQIIDYLNQIKHQGKFLEKLRKLKYLKDHFTIEAETDIKQIIATKNQVVFETRSIERLNLSLDFLRESEKAFEAIKRIAKNHKNRNHSKPILADRISDEYLESNIESEVMINLEEIRNKFVATSDNLFNFILHYDFQKEVDFDERVTVFCQIISQYEQELVIEDDFQKTNDIEYAIVYSR
;
A
#
# COMPACT_ATOMS: atom_id res chain seq x y z
N MET A 1 19.22 -31.61 -7.14
CA MET A 1 19.18 -30.57 -6.10
C MET A 1 20.43 -30.70 -5.26
N ASN A 2 21.34 -29.74 -5.36
CA ASN A 2 22.56 -29.73 -4.57
C ASN A 2 22.29 -28.95 -3.28
N THR A 3 21.86 -29.61 -2.21
CA THR A 3 21.72 -28.98 -0.89
C THR A 3 23.09 -28.67 -0.29
N PHE A 4 23.18 -27.68 0.61
CA PHE A 4 24.40 -27.46 1.39
C PHE A 4 24.81 -28.73 2.14
N ASN A 5 26.09 -29.08 2.12
CA ASN A 5 26.60 -30.30 2.74
C ASN A 5 26.90 -30.11 4.23
N ASP A 6 27.21 -28.88 4.66
CA ASP A 6 27.39 -28.54 6.06
C ASP A 6 26.97 -27.09 6.39
N ILE A 7 26.86 -26.81 7.70
CA ILE A 7 26.46 -25.49 8.22
C ILE A 7 27.48 -24.40 7.86
N LYS A 8 28.78 -24.73 7.76
CA LYS A 8 29.81 -23.75 7.45
C LYS A 8 29.69 -23.28 6.00
N GLU A 9 29.41 -24.20 5.08
CA GLU A 9 29.15 -23.94 3.66
C GLU A 9 27.93 -23.04 3.50
N LEU A 10 26.83 -23.35 4.21
CA LEU A 10 25.63 -22.52 4.24
C LEU A 10 25.94 -21.10 4.74
N ILE A 11 26.52 -20.97 5.94
CA ILE A 11 26.81 -19.65 6.53
C ILE A 11 27.79 -18.86 5.65
N SER A 12 28.79 -19.52 5.07
CA SER A 12 29.75 -18.86 4.19
C SER A 12 29.10 -18.36 2.90
N ALA A 13 28.17 -19.13 2.33
CA ALA A 13 27.43 -18.72 1.13
C ALA A 13 26.51 -17.52 1.44
N LEU A 14 25.74 -17.59 2.53
CA LEU A 14 24.87 -16.51 2.97
C LEU A 14 25.63 -15.23 3.29
N LYS A 15 26.81 -15.35 3.93
CA LYS A 15 27.68 -14.21 4.24
C LYS A 15 28.28 -13.59 2.97
N ARG A 16 28.70 -14.42 2.01
CA ARG A 16 29.28 -13.94 0.76
C ARG A 16 28.26 -13.14 -0.06
N GLU A 17 27.01 -13.60 -0.08
CA GLU A 17 25.91 -12.99 -0.84
C GLU A 17 24.97 -12.12 0.01
N GLU A 18 25.44 -11.67 1.17
CA GLU A 18 24.63 -10.94 2.16
C GLU A 18 23.93 -9.71 1.55
N LYS A 19 24.62 -8.96 0.69
CA LYS A 19 24.06 -7.75 0.05
C LYS A 19 22.85 -8.08 -0.82
N LEU A 20 22.99 -9.06 -1.71
CA LEU A 20 21.91 -9.50 -2.59
C LEU A 20 20.74 -10.05 -1.77
N ILE A 21 21.03 -10.95 -0.82
CA ILE A 21 20.00 -11.59 0.01
C ILE A 21 19.27 -10.54 0.85
N SER A 22 19.98 -9.57 1.42
CA SER A 22 19.40 -8.48 2.22
C SER A 22 18.47 -7.60 1.38
N GLU A 23 18.91 -7.22 0.17
CA GLU A 23 18.09 -6.40 -0.72
C GLU A 23 16.84 -7.16 -1.19
N MET A 24 17.00 -8.40 -1.66
CA MET A 24 15.88 -9.26 -2.05
C MET A 24 14.91 -9.47 -0.89
N PHE A 25 15.41 -9.69 0.34
CA PHE A 25 14.56 -9.84 1.51
C PHE A 25 13.82 -8.55 1.88
N SER A 26 14.44 -7.39 1.71
CA SER A 26 13.79 -6.09 1.92
C SER A 26 12.63 -5.89 0.93
N LYS A 27 12.82 -6.34 -0.31
CA LYS A 27 11.86 -6.25 -1.43
C LYS A 27 10.98 -7.49 -1.56
N ARG A 28 10.98 -8.43 -0.61
CA ARG A 28 10.27 -9.73 -0.69
C ARG A 28 8.76 -9.67 -0.94
N LYS A 29 8.12 -8.51 -0.76
CA LYS A 29 6.69 -8.30 -1.03
C LYS A 29 6.42 -7.81 -2.47
N SER A 30 7.48 -7.51 -3.22
CA SER A 30 7.47 -7.11 -4.61
C SER A 30 7.89 -8.31 -5.48
N ILE A 31 7.16 -8.57 -6.56
CA ILE A 31 7.36 -9.74 -7.43
C ILE A 31 8.43 -9.48 -8.51
N ASP A 32 8.93 -8.24 -8.60
CA ASP A 32 9.61 -7.75 -9.82
C ASP A 32 11.13 -7.56 -9.66
N TYR A 33 11.82 -8.42 -8.89
CA TYR A 33 13.27 -8.27 -8.74
C TYR A 33 14.02 -8.84 -9.96
N LYS A 34 14.65 -7.97 -10.75
CA LYS A 34 15.27 -8.34 -12.03
C LYS A 34 16.64 -8.97 -11.86
N TYR A 35 16.97 -9.91 -12.75
CA TYR A 35 18.31 -10.51 -12.81
C TYR A 35 19.42 -9.46 -12.97
N SER A 36 19.19 -8.42 -13.78
CA SER A 36 20.14 -7.31 -13.99
C SER A 36 20.52 -6.59 -12.70
N ASP A 37 19.54 -6.42 -11.81
CA ASP A 37 19.72 -5.69 -10.56
C ASP A 37 20.48 -6.56 -9.55
N ALA A 38 20.21 -7.87 -9.59
CA ALA A 38 20.93 -8.85 -8.80
C ALA A 38 22.43 -8.87 -9.14
N ILE A 39 22.79 -8.97 -10.43
CA ILE A 39 24.19 -9.05 -10.90
C ILE A 39 25.05 -7.92 -10.29
N ALA A 40 24.52 -6.70 -10.22
CA ALA A 40 25.23 -5.54 -9.68
C ALA A 40 25.63 -5.72 -8.21
N LEU A 41 24.85 -6.46 -7.43
CA LEU A 41 25.12 -6.75 -6.02
C LEU A 41 26.06 -7.92 -5.80
N VAL A 42 26.34 -8.69 -6.86
CA VAL A 42 27.20 -9.87 -6.84
C VAL A 42 28.53 -9.63 -7.55
N ASP A 43 28.96 -8.37 -7.61
CA ASP A 43 30.21 -7.94 -8.25
C ASP A 43 30.31 -8.36 -9.74
N TYR A 44 29.16 -8.42 -10.43
CA TYR A 44 29.04 -8.82 -11.84
C TYR A 44 29.47 -10.26 -12.17
N ASP A 45 29.48 -11.16 -11.18
CA ASP A 45 29.78 -12.58 -11.39
C ASP A 45 28.49 -13.42 -11.43
N GLU A 46 28.02 -13.75 -12.63
CA GLU A 46 26.82 -14.57 -12.87
C GLU A 46 26.90 -15.94 -12.18
N ASN A 47 28.10 -16.51 -12.05
CA ASN A 47 28.28 -17.83 -11.44
C ASN A 47 27.83 -17.86 -9.97
N ARG A 48 27.84 -16.71 -9.29
CA ARG A 48 27.41 -16.59 -7.90
C ARG A 48 25.89 -16.60 -7.77
N ILE A 49 25.16 -16.05 -8.73
CA ILE A 49 23.69 -16.17 -8.78
C ILE A 49 23.31 -17.60 -9.16
N ASP A 50 23.97 -18.18 -10.17
CA ASP A 50 23.77 -19.57 -10.55
C ASP A 50 24.04 -20.52 -9.39
N TYR A 51 25.05 -20.22 -8.57
CA TYR A 51 25.33 -20.96 -7.35
C TYR A 51 24.15 -20.90 -6.37
N LEU A 52 23.55 -19.73 -6.13
CA LEU A 52 22.37 -19.58 -5.27
C LEU A 52 21.15 -20.32 -5.83
N ILE A 53 20.96 -20.31 -7.17
CA ILE A 53 19.89 -21.05 -7.85
C ILE A 53 20.08 -22.56 -7.71
N GLN A 54 21.30 -23.06 -7.95
CA GLN A 54 21.62 -24.48 -7.81
C GLN A 54 21.46 -25.00 -6.39
N ARG A 55 21.70 -24.14 -5.39
CA ARG A 55 21.50 -24.41 -3.95
C ARG A 55 20.08 -24.15 -3.46
N SER A 56 19.17 -23.73 -4.35
CA SER A 56 17.77 -23.41 -4.02
C SER A 56 17.65 -22.33 -2.94
N VAL A 57 18.58 -21.37 -2.91
CA VAL A 57 18.45 -20.16 -2.08
C VAL A 57 17.61 -19.12 -2.81
N VAL A 58 17.76 -19.06 -4.13
CA VAL A 58 17.06 -18.16 -5.05
C VAL A 58 16.41 -19.01 -6.14
N ARG A 59 15.27 -18.56 -6.68
CA ARG A 59 14.59 -19.14 -7.82
C ARG A 59 14.51 -18.11 -8.94
N GLU A 60 14.67 -18.57 -10.16
CA GLU A 60 14.51 -17.74 -11.35
C GLU A 60 13.21 -18.14 -12.09
N ASN A 61 12.34 -17.16 -12.30
CA ASN A 61 11.09 -17.31 -13.03
C ASN A 61 11.00 -16.23 -14.11
N GLY A 62 11.30 -16.59 -15.36
CA GLY A 62 11.09 -15.69 -16.52
C GLY A 62 11.92 -14.40 -16.48
N GLY A 63 13.15 -14.45 -15.99
CA GLY A 63 14.06 -13.29 -15.87
C GLY A 63 13.90 -12.48 -14.57
N LEU A 64 12.98 -12.90 -13.69
CA LEU A 64 12.83 -12.40 -12.33
C LEU A 64 13.44 -13.38 -11.34
N LEU A 65 14.07 -12.85 -10.30
CA LEU A 65 14.67 -13.61 -9.21
C LEU A 65 13.86 -13.43 -7.93
N GLU A 66 13.57 -14.53 -7.25
CA GLU A 66 12.87 -14.54 -5.97
C GLU A 66 13.64 -15.38 -4.97
N LEU A 67 13.56 -15.04 -3.68
CA LEU A 67 14.07 -15.94 -2.64
C LEU A 67 13.23 -17.22 -2.63
N ASP A 68 13.88 -18.37 -2.47
CA ASP A 68 13.15 -19.62 -2.29
C ASP A 68 12.32 -19.57 -1.00
N ASP A 69 11.11 -20.16 -1.02
CA ASP A 69 10.17 -20.08 0.10
C ASP A 69 10.78 -20.61 1.41
N GLN A 70 11.61 -21.65 1.35
CA GLN A 70 12.24 -22.21 2.56
C GLN A 70 13.21 -21.21 3.20
N PHE A 71 13.99 -20.52 2.37
CA PHE A 71 14.93 -19.50 2.84
C PHE A 71 14.22 -18.23 3.27
N LEU A 72 13.17 -17.83 2.54
CA LEU A 72 12.33 -16.71 2.89
C LEU A 72 11.68 -16.93 4.25
N GLU A 73 11.03 -18.08 4.46
CA GLU A 73 10.43 -18.46 5.74
C GLU A 73 11.48 -18.53 6.85
N PHE A 74 12.65 -19.12 6.60
CA PHE A 74 13.76 -19.14 7.54
C PHE A 74 14.19 -17.74 7.99
N PHE A 75 14.38 -16.80 7.06
CA PHE A 75 14.75 -15.42 7.41
C PHE A 75 13.62 -14.71 8.13
N GLU A 76 12.37 -14.91 7.72
CA GLU A 76 11.21 -14.31 8.36
C GLU A 76 11.00 -14.81 9.79
N GLN A 77 11.23 -16.10 10.04
CA GLN A 77 11.19 -16.71 11.37
C GLN A 77 12.35 -16.24 12.25
N ILE A 78 13.59 -16.18 11.74
CA ILE A 78 14.76 -15.77 12.54
C ILE A 78 14.77 -14.29 12.85
N LEU A 79 14.39 -13.46 11.88
CA LEU A 79 14.34 -12.01 12.05
C LEU A 79 13.05 -11.56 12.76
N ASP A 80 12.16 -12.50 13.13
CA ASP A 80 10.81 -12.25 13.65
C ASP A 80 10.06 -11.24 12.76
N VAL A 81 10.22 -11.34 11.44
CA VAL A 81 9.68 -10.38 10.46
C VAL A 81 8.29 -10.76 9.96
N ASN A 82 7.99 -12.06 9.77
CA ASN A 82 6.62 -12.54 9.56
C ASN A 82 6.36 -13.76 10.44
N GLU A 83 5.79 -13.52 11.62
CA GLU A 83 5.01 -14.58 12.27
C GLU A 83 3.56 -14.38 11.88
N GLU A 84 3.20 -14.92 10.73
CA GLU A 84 1.79 -14.98 10.36
C GLU A 84 1.07 -15.91 11.32
N ILE A 85 0.10 -15.36 12.06
CA ILE A 85 -0.77 -16.18 12.91
C ILE A 85 -1.64 -17.06 12.01
N ASN A 86 -1.34 -18.35 11.98
CA ASN A 86 -2.16 -19.39 11.38
C ASN A 86 -2.63 -20.38 12.46
N LEU A 87 -3.50 -21.33 12.10
CA LEU A 87 -4.02 -22.32 13.05
C LEU A 87 -2.90 -23.18 13.66
N SER A 88 -1.90 -23.57 12.86
CA SER A 88 -0.77 -24.38 13.33
C SER A 88 0.05 -23.65 14.40
N TYR A 89 0.30 -22.36 14.22
CA TYR A 89 1.01 -21.51 15.17
C TYR A 89 0.26 -21.44 16.51
N ILE A 90 -1.08 -21.36 16.48
CA ILE A 90 -1.91 -21.37 17.68
C ILE A 90 -1.75 -22.70 18.41
N ASP A 91 -1.98 -23.79 17.71
CA ASP A 91 -1.98 -25.14 18.29
C ASP A 91 -0.60 -25.51 18.85
N GLU A 92 0.47 -25.19 18.12
CA GLU A 92 1.84 -25.49 18.53
C GLU A 92 2.26 -24.68 19.77
N ASN A 93 1.98 -23.38 19.82
CA ASN A 93 2.34 -22.55 20.99
C ASN A 93 1.56 -22.96 22.23
N ILE A 94 0.24 -23.20 22.10
CA ILE A 94 -0.59 -23.63 23.22
C ILE A 94 -0.15 -25.02 23.71
N LYS A 95 0.11 -25.95 22.80
CA LYS A 95 0.63 -27.29 23.13
C LYS A 95 1.97 -27.21 23.85
N ASN A 96 2.92 -26.44 23.31
CA ASN A 96 4.24 -26.27 23.90
C ASN A 96 4.16 -25.65 25.30
N ILE A 97 3.27 -24.68 25.53
CA ILE A 97 3.05 -24.10 26.86
C ILE A 97 2.52 -25.18 27.82
N ARG A 98 1.49 -25.94 27.43
CA ARG A 98 0.93 -27.01 28.26
C ARG A 98 1.97 -28.07 28.63
N GLU A 99 2.73 -28.55 27.66
CA GLU A 99 3.80 -29.53 27.91
C GLU A 99 4.85 -28.98 28.88
N ASN A 100 5.26 -27.71 28.73
CA ASN A 100 6.23 -27.10 29.64
C ASN A 100 5.64 -26.84 31.05
N ILE A 101 4.34 -26.60 31.16
CA ILE A 101 3.64 -26.53 32.45
C ILE A 101 3.68 -27.90 33.13
N ASP A 102 3.35 -28.97 32.40
CA ASP A 102 3.42 -30.34 32.92
C ASP A 102 4.84 -30.71 33.36
N TYR A 103 5.86 -30.35 32.56
CA TYR A 103 7.26 -30.56 32.92
C TYR A 103 7.64 -29.76 34.17
N PHE A 104 7.18 -28.52 34.31
CA PHE A 104 7.44 -27.70 35.49
C PHE A 104 6.83 -28.29 36.76
N LEU A 105 5.61 -28.83 36.67
CA LEU A 105 4.89 -29.41 37.81
C LEU A 105 5.47 -30.74 38.27
N ASN A 106 6.04 -31.54 37.35
CA ASN A 106 6.59 -32.87 37.64
C ASN A 106 8.11 -32.87 37.92
N GLU A 107 8.82 -31.76 37.70
CA GLU A 107 10.27 -31.68 37.86
C GLU A 107 10.70 -31.33 39.29
N ASN A 108 11.64 -32.11 39.82
CA ASN A 108 12.20 -31.92 41.17
C ASN A 108 13.49 -31.08 41.15
N ASN A 109 14.16 -30.98 40.00
CA ASN A 109 15.38 -30.18 39.85
C ASN A 109 15.05 -28.70 39.55
N GLU A 110 15.40 -27.82 40.49
CA GLU A 110 15.15 -26.37 40.39
C GLU A 110 15.75 -25.72 39.13
N ASN A 111 16.91 -26.16 38.64
CA ASN A 111 17.52 -25.58 37.43
C ASN A 111 16.72 -25.91 36.17
N LYS A 112 16.21 -27.15 36.06
CA LYS A 112 15.38 -27.57 34.93
C LYS A 112 14.00 -26.93 34.99
N LYS A 113 13.43 -26.85 36.19
CA LYS A 113 12.18 -26.16 36.47
C LYS A 113 12.24 -24.69 36.06
N TYR A 114 13.33 -23.99 36.38
CA TYR A 114 13.58 -22.63 35.91
C TYR A 114 13.65 -22.54 34.37
N SER A 115 14.25 -23.53 33.71
CA SER A 115 14.30 -23.57 32.24
C SER A 115 12.91 -23.66 31.60
N TYR A 116 12.04 -24.54 32.10
CA TYR A 116 10.65 -24.65 31.62
C TYR A 116 9.87 -23.36 31.87
N LEU A 117 10.03 -22.76 33.06
CA LEU A 117 9.41 -21.47 33.38
C LEU A 117 9.89 -20.34 32.46
N ARG A 118 11.20 -20.29 32.16
CA ARG A 118 11.78 -19.32 31.23
C ARG A 118 11.22 -19.49 29.81
N PHE A 119 11.03 -20.73 29.37
CA PHE A 119 10.40 -21.02 28.08
C PHE A 119 8.96 -20.49 28.04
N ILE A 120 8.14 -20.81 29.05
CA ILE A 120 6.75 -20.33 29.17
C ILE A 120 6.70 -18.79 29.12
N LYS A 121 7.53 -18.11 29.92
CA LYS A 121 7.65 -16.64 29.92
C LYS A 121 7.98 -16.08 28.54
N LYS A 122 8.96 -16.70 27.85
CA LYS A 122 9.38 -16.28 26.50
C LYS A 122 8.22 -16.44 25.51
N THR A 123 7.53 -17.58 25.53
CA THR A 123 6.42 -17.87 24.61
C THR A 123 5.27 -16.89 24.82
N PHE A 124 4.90 -16.58 26.06
CA PHE A 124 3.85 -15.58 26.32
C PHE A 124 4.20 -14.18 25.82
N ARG A 125 5.43 -13.69 26.05
CA ARG A 125 5.88 -12.39 25.50
C ARG A 125 5.83 -12.37 23.97
N LYS A 126 6.25 -13.48 23.36
CA LYS A 126 6.26 -13.65 21.90
C LYS A 126 4.82 -13.61 21.36
N MET A 127 3.91 -14.39 21.92
CA MET A 127 2.49 -14.40 21.54
C MET A 127 1.86 -13.02 21.59
N GLY A 128 2.10 -12.23 22.64
CA GLY A 128 1.58 -10.85 22.74
C GLY A 128 2.12 -9.93 21.62
N THR A 129 3.44 -9.94 21.41
CA THR A 129 4.11 -9.12 20.39
C THR A 129 3.63 -9.45 18.98
N VAL A 130 3.48 -10.74 18.69
CA VAL A 130 3.11 -11.28 17.38
C VAL A 130 1.64 -11.03 17.06
N THR A 131 0.76 -11.19 18.06
CA THR A 131 -0.65 -10.83 17.96
C THR A 131 -0.81 -9.36 17.63
N ARG A 132 -0.14 -8.48 18.37
CA ARG A 132 -0.20 -7.03 18.13
C ARG A 132 0.29 -6.66 16.73
N ARG A 133 1.43 -7.21 16.29
CA ARG A 133 1.95 -6.96 14.95
C ARG A 133 0.98 -7.43 13.86
N SER A 134 0.46 -8.64 14.00
CA SER A 134 -0.49 -9.23 13.05
C SER A 134 -1.77 -8.39 12.91
N VAL A 135 -2.30 -7.83 14.01
CA VAL A 135 -3.46 -6.93 13.96
C VAL A 135 -3.14 -5.63 13.20
N VAL A 136 -1.97 -5.03 13.45
CA VAL A 136 -1.53 -3.81 12.75
C VAL A 136 -1.33 -4.07 11.26
N ASP A 137 -0.67 -5.17 10.90
CA ASP A 137 -0.47 -5.57 9.51
C ASP A 137 -1.78 -5.88 8.80
N LEU A 138 -2.72 -6.56 9.48
CA LEU A 138 -4.05 -6.85 8.94
C LEU A 138 -4.78 -5.55 8.59
N ARG A 139 -4.81 -4.57 9.51
CA ARG A 139 -5.41 -3.25 9.27
C ARG A 139 -4.79 -2.56 8.05
N ARG A 140 -3.45 -2.51 7.99
CA ARG A 140 -2.73 -1.90 6.86
C ARG A 140 -3.05 -2.59 5.53
N ASN A 141 -3.06 -3.92 5.51
CA ASN A 141 -3.31 -4.70 4.30
C ASN A 141 -4.75 -4.52 3.79
N ILE A 142 -5.73 -4.41 4.70
CA ILE A 142 -7.13 -4.13 4.36
C ILE A 142 -7.25 -2.75 3.72
N GLU A 143 -6.66 -1.71 4.32
CA GLU A 143 -6.70 -0.36 3.77
C GLU A 143 -6.03 -0.29 2.39
N ASN A 144 -4.84 -0.88 2.25
CA ASN A 144 -4.10 -0.90 0.98
C ASN A 144 -4.86 -1.64 -0.11
N THR A 145 -5.44 -2.80 0.21
CA THR A 145 -6.22 -3.58 -0.75
C THR A 145 -7.47 -2.82 -1.18
N PHE A 146 -8.16 -2.16 -0.24
CA PHE A 146 -9.35 -1.39 -0.58
C PHE A 146 -9.03 -0.19 -1.48
N LYS A 147 -7.92 0.53 -1.22
CA LYS A 147 -7.51 1.71 -1.99
C LYS A 147 -6.91 1.37 -3.36
N ASN A 148 -6.05 0.35 -3.43
CA ASN A 148 -5.16 0.15 -4.59
C ASN A 148 -5.60 -0.99 -5.52
N GLU A 149 -6.37 -1.98 -5.06
CA GLU A 149 -6.81 -3.08 -5.93
C GLU A 149 -7.84 -2.58 -6.95
N ALA A 150 -7.51 -2.58 -8.24
CA ALA A 150 -8.44 -2.11 -9.27
C ALA A 150 -9.56 -3.13 -9.57
N ASN A 151 -9.24 -4.43 -9.49
CA ASN A 151 -10.21 -5.48 -9.83
C ASN A 151 -11.19 -5.72 -8.67
N TYR A 152 -12.46 -5.37 -8.89
CA TYR A 152 -13.53 -5.53 -7.91
C TYR A 152 -13.70 -6.95 -7.36
N LYS A 153 -13.57 -7.98 -8.21
CA LYS A 153 -13.70 -9.38 -7.76
C LYS A 153 -12.55 -9.78 -6.85
N ASN A 154 -11.32 -9.41 -7.23
CA ASN A 154 -10.14 -9.69 -6.43
C ASN A 154 -10.15 -8.90 -5.12
N LYS A 155 -10.60 -7.64 -5.16
CA LYS A 155 -10.77 -6.80 -3.96
C LYS A 155 -11.73 -7.45 -2.97
N GLN A 156 -12.87 -7.95 -3.45
CA GLN A 156 -13.84 -8.65 -2.60
C GLN A 156 -13.23 -9.92 -1.97
N LEU A 157 -12.63 -10.80 -2.80
CA LEU A 157 -12.04 -12.06 -2.32
C LEU A 157 -10.91 -11.82 -1.31
N LYS A 158 -10.03 -10.84 -1.56
CA LYS A 158 -8.96 -10.49 -0.62
C LYS A 158 -9.51 -9.98 0.71
N LEU A 159 -10.55 -9.14 0.70
CA LEU A 159 -11.20 -8.66 1.93
C LEU A 159 -11.88 -9.80 2.72
N GLU A 160 -12.53 -10.75 2.03
CA GLU A 160 -13.08 -11.96 2.66
C GLU A 160 -11.97 -12.82 3.29
N ASN A 161 -10.84 -12.99 2.59
CA ASN A 161 -9.67 -13.68 3.14
C ASN A 161 -9.10 -12.96 4.38
N PHE A 162 -9.05 -11.64 4.39
CA PHE A 162 -8.64 -10.89 5.58
C PHE A 162 -9.60 -11.09 6.76
N ASP A 163 -10.91 -11.24 6.54
CA ASP A 163 -11.85 -11.61 7.61
C ASP A 163 -11.59 -13.02 8.15
N THR A 164 -11.20 -13.98 7.29
CA THR A 164 -10.80 -15.31 7.78
C THR A 164 -9.55 -15.22 8.65
N LYS A 165 -8.54 -14.43 8.25
CA LYS A 165 -7.33 -14.20 9.04
C LYS A 165 -7.64 -13.50 10.37
N ARG A 166 -8.55 -12.52 10.36
CA ARG A 166 -9.08 -11.86 11.57
C ARG A 166 -9.61 -12.88 12.58
N LYS A 167 -10.45 -13.82 12.12
CA LYS A 167 -11.03 -14.88 12.97
C LYS A 167 -9.98 -15.82 13.54
N VAL A 168 -8.92 -16.12 12.78
CA VAL A 168 -7.80 -16.93 13.28
C VAL A 168 -7.06 -16.21 14.42
N ILE A 169 -6.79 -14.90 14.27
CA ILE A 169 -6.18 -14.10 15.35
C ILE A 169 -7.10 -14.01 16.57
N GLU A 170 -8.40 -13.84 16.36
CA GLU A 170 -9.40 -13.84 17.43
C GLU A 170 -9.39 -15.18 18.20
N ASN A 171 -9.29 -16.30 17.49
CA ASN A 171 -9.15 -17.62 18.10
C ASN A 171 -7.88 -17.75 18.93
N LEU A 172 -6.73 -17.23 18.46
CA LEU A 172 -5.49 -17.21 19.26
C LEU A 172 -5.71 -16.48 20.59
N ILE A 173 -6.32 -15.30 20.54
CA ILE A 173 -6.61 -14.49 21.74
C ILE A 173 -7.47 -15.30 22.71
N ASN A 174 -8.56 -15.89 22.21
CA ASN A 174 -9.50 -16.65 23.02
C ASN A 174 -8.85 -17.89 23.66
N HIS A 175 -8.07 -18.67 22.90
CA HIS A 175 -7.38 -19.85 23.43
C HIS A 175 -6.29 -19.47 24.45
N THR A 176 -5.56 -18.38 24.20
CA THR A 176 -4.53 -17.90 25.13
C THR A 176 -5.16 -17.41 26.44
N LEU A 177 -6.25 -16.65 26.37
CA LEU A 177 -6.97 -16.19 27.57
C LEU A 177 -7.61 -17.36 28.33
N LYS A 178 -8.16 -18.34 27.62
CA LYS A 178 -8.70 -19.56 28.22
C LYS A 178 -7.64 -20.37 28.95
N LEU A 179 -6.47 -20.55 28.34
CA LEU A 179 -5.34 -21.25 28.97
C LEU A 179 -4.93 -20.59 30.29
N ILE A 180 -4.89 -19.25 30.31
CA ILE A 180 -4.46 -18.47 31.48
C ILE A 180 -5.54 -18.44 32.58
N ASN A 181 -6.82 -18.35 32.20
CA ASN A 181 -7.91 -18.11 33.16
C ASN A 181 -8.62 -19.39 33.63
N GLU A 182 -8.67 -20.43 32.80
CA GLU A 182 -9.53 -21.61 33.02
C GLU A 182 -8.73 -22.91 33.14
N ASP A 183 -7.85 -23.19 32.17
CA ASP A 183 -7.25 -24.53 32.04
C ASP A 183 -6.14 -24.80 33.07
N GLU A 184 -5.22 -23.85 33.27
CA GLU A 184 -3.96 -24.07 34.03
C GLU A 184 -3.89 -23.25 35.34
N ILE A 185 -5.04 -23.03 35.98
CA ILE A 185 -5.16 -22.21 37.20
C ILE A 185 -4.21 -22.70 38.32
N THR A 186 -4.00 -24.02 38.41
CA THR A 186 -3.13 -24.65 39.41
C THR A 186 -1.66 -24.27 39.22
N PHE A 187 -1.18 -24.18 37.99
CA PHE A 187 0.17 -23.72 37.67
C PHE A 187 0.34 -22.24 38.02
N PHE A 188 -0.58 -21.37 37.56
CA PHE A 188 -0.47 -19.93 37.78
C PHE A 188 -0.62 -19.52 39.25
N ASN A 189 -1.40 -20.27 40.04
CA ASN A 189 -1.48 -20.03 41.49
C ASN A 189 -0.28 -20.57 42.27
N ARG A 190 0.40 -21.60 41.75
CA ARG A 190 1.51 -22.29 42.43
C ARG A 190 2.89 -21.73 42.07
N ALA A 191 3.04 -21.25 40.84
CA ALA A 191 4.22 -20.53 40.39
C ALA A 191 4.23 -19.14 41.04
N LEU A 192 4.78 -19.04 42.26
CA LEU A 192 5.02 -17.78 42.96
C LEU A 192 6.15 -16.96 42.28
N ASP A 193 6.00 -16.69 40.98
CA ASP A 193 6.96 -15.95 40.17
C ASP A 193 6.37 -14.59 39.79
N GLU A 194 6.97 -13.53 40.33
CA GLU A 194 6.49 -12.16 40.13
C GLU A 194 6.66 -11.68 38.68
N GLU A 195 7.70 -12.16 37.99
CA GLU A 195 7.96 -11.81 36.59
C GLU A 195 6.91 -12.42 35.66
N LEU A 196 6.54 -13.70 35.89
CA LEU A 196 5.49 -14.38 35.14
C LEU A 196 4.15 -13.64 35.31
N ASN A 197 3.80 -13.24 36.53
CA ASN A 197 2.58 -12.47 36.78
C ASN A 197 2.56 -11.14 36.04
N ARG A 198 3.69 -10.41 36.00
CA ARG A 198 3.79 -9.17 35.22
C ARG A 198 3.59 -9.43 33.72
N ILE A 199 4.22 -10.48 33.18
CA ILE A 199 4.05 -10.87 31.76
C ILE A 199 2.60 -11.23 31.45
N ILE A 200 1.92 -11.95 32.33
CA ILE A 200 0.52 -12.34 32.13
C ILE A 200 -0.39 -11.12 32.14
N ILE A 201 -0.19 -10.18 33.07
CA ILE A 201 -0.97 -8.94 33.14
C ILE A 201 -0.77 -8.12 31.86
N GLU A 202 0.49 -7.95 31.44
CA GLU A 202 0.84 -7.25 30.21
C GLU A 202 0.23 -7.94 28.98
N LEU A 203 0.32 -9.27 28.90
CA LEU A 203 -0.27 -10.07 27.82
C LEU A 203 -1.79 -9.89 27.79
N LYS A 204 -2.48 -9.98 28.93
CA LYS A 204 -3.94 -9.78 28.99
C LYS A 204 -4.33 -8.38 28.49
N TYR A 205 -3.57 -7.36 28.88
CA TYR A 205 -3.79 -5.99 28.40
C TYR A 205 -3.60 -5.91 26.88
N GLN A 206 -2.47 -6.40 26.36
CA GLN A 206 -2.17 -6.39 24.92
C GLN A 206 -3.23 -7.15 24.10
N LEU A 207 -3.64 -8.35 24.55
CA LEU A 207 -4.67 -9.14 23.88
C LEU A 207 -6.05 -8.47 23.94
N GLY A 208 -6.37 -7.78 25.05
CA GLY A 208 -7.59 -6.98 25.17
C GLY A 208 -7.63 -5.83 24.16
N GLU A 209 -6.54 -5.06 24.04
CA GLU A 209 -6.42 -4.01 23.02
C GLU A 209 -6.52 -4.59 21.60
N CYS A 210 -5.85 -5.72 21.34
CA CYS A 210 -5.95 -6.42 20.07
C CYS A 210 -7.39 -6.85 19.76
N SER A 211 -8.13 -7.36 20.73
CA SER A 211 -9.53 -7.75 20.56
C SER A 211 -10.42 -6.56 20.17
N HIS A 212 -10.26 -5.41 20.83
CA HIS A 212 -10.97 -4.19 20.44
C HIS A 212 -10.61 -3.73 19.01
N ASN A 213 -9.34 -3.78 18.64
CA ASN A 213 -8.89 -3.45 17.29
C ASN A 213 -9.45 -4.43 16.24
N LEU A 214 -9.55 -5.72 16.55
CA LEU A 214 -10.17 -6.71 15.65
C LEU A 214 -11.64 -6.41 15.40
N ILE A 215 -12.39 -5.92 16.40
CA ILE A 215 -13.78 -5.49 16.24
C ILE A 215 -13.88 -4.26 15.33
N GLU A 216 -12.95 -3.31 15.45
CA GLU A 216 -12.87 -2.16 14.53
C GLU A 216 -12.59 -2.63 13.10
N ILE A 217 -11.62 -3.53 12.93
CA ILE A 217 -11.27 -4.14 11.65
C ILE A 217 -12.46 -4.87 11.03
N GLU A 218 -13.22 -5.64 11.82
CA GLU A 218 -14.43 -6.32 11.35
C GLU A 218 -15.44 -5.32 10.78
N LYS A 219 -15.73 -4.23 11.49
CA LYS A 219 -16.63 -3.18 11.02
C LYS A 219 -16.12 -2.55 9.72
N GLN A 220 -14.82 -2.25 9.64
CA GLN A 220 -14.20 -1.70 8.42
C GLN A 220 -14.33 -2.66 7.23
N ILE A 221 -14.08 -3.96 7.42
CA ILE A 221 -14.25 -4.96 6.35
C ILE A 221 -15.71 -5.00 5.89
N ILE A 222 -16.67 -5.02 6.81
CA ILE A 222 -18.10 -5.03 6.49
C ILE A 222 -18.48 -3.78 5.66
N ASP A 223 -18.03 -2.60 6.09
CA ASP A 223 -18.30 -1.35 5.39
C ASP A 223 -17.68 -1.34 3.98
N TYR A 224 -16.45 -1.82 3.83
CA TYR A 224 -15.78 -1.92 2.55
C TYR A 224 -16.45 -2.92 1.60
N LEU A 225 -16.84 -4.10 2.09
CA LEU A 225 -17.59 -5.07 1.31
C LEU A 225 -18.95 -4.51 0.86
N ASN A 226 -19.64 -3.77 1.73
CA ASN A 226 -20.90 -3.10 1.39
C ASN A 226 -20.71 -2.02 0.30
N GLN A 227 -19.66 -1.22 0.40
CA GLN A 227 -19.31 -0.21 -0.62
C GLN A 227 -19.01 -0.86 -1.97
N ILE A 228 -18.21 -1.93 -1.98
CA ILE A 228 -17.90 -2.71 -3.20
C ILE A 228 -19.18 -3.26 -3.82
N LYS A 229 -20.08 -3.81 -3.00
CA LYS A 229 -21.37 -4.34 -3.46
C LYS A 229 -22.25 -3.25 -4.09
N HIS A 230 -22.27 -2.05 -3.51
CA HIS A 230 -23.04 -0.93 -4.05
C HIS A 230 -22.45 -0.42 -5.38
N GLN A 231 -21.13 -0.25 -5.44
CA GLN A 231 -20.42 0.15 -6.67
C GLN A 231 -20.58 -0.91 -7.78
N GLY A 232 -20.49 -2.20 -7.43
CA GLY A 232 -20.72 -3.30 -8.36
C GLY A 232 -22.11 -3.27 -8.98
N LYS A 233 -23.16 -3.09 -8.17
CA LYS A 233 -24.54 -2.94 -8.67
C LYS A 233 -24.70 -1.73 -9.60
N PHE A 234 -24.06 -0.60 -9.27
CA PHE A 234 -24.09 0.59 -10.12
C PHE A 234 -23.42 0.32 -11.47
N LEU A 235 -22.25 -0.31 -11.47
CA LEU A 235 -21.49 -0.62 -12.67
C LEU A 235 -22.20 -1.65 -13.56
N GLU A 236 -22.86 -2.65 -12.98
CA GLU A 236 -23.73 -3.59 -13.71
C GLU A 236 -24.89 -2.87 -14.40
N LYS A 237 -25.57 -1.97 -13.68
CA LYS A 237 -26.65 -1.15 -14.26
C LYS A 237 -26.13 -0.26 -15.38
N LEU A 238 -24.95 0.36 -15.20
CA LEU A 238 -24.33 1.20 -16.21
C LEU A 238 -23.95 0.41 -17.46
N ARG A 239 -23.40 -0.80 -17.31
CA ARG A 239 -23.13 -1.71 -18.45
C ARG A 239 -24.40 -2.11 -19.18
N LYS A 240 -25.48 -2.43 -18.45
CA LYS A 240 -26.80 -2.71 -19.07
C LYS A 240 -27.32 -1.49 -19.82
N LEU A 241 -27.23 -0.30 -19.24
CA LEU A 241 -27.68 0.94 -19.88
C LEU A 241 -26.83 1.27 -21.12
N LYS A 242 -25.51 1.07 -21.06
CA LYS A 242 -24.61 1.18 -22.23
C LYS A 242 -25.02 0.18 -23.31
N TYR A 243 -25.26 -1.09 -22.97
CA TYR A 243 -25.73 -2.09 -23.93
C TYR A 243 -27.02 -1.65 -24.62
N LEU A 244 -28.02 -1.18 -23.86
CA LEU A 244 -29.27 -0.65 -24.42
C LEU A 244 -29.05 0.59 -25.29
N LYS A 245 -28.07 1.45 -24.93
CA LYS A 245 -27.66 2.63 -25.72
C LYS A 245 -27.12 2.19 -27.07
N ASP A 246 -26.17 1.26 -27.05
CA ASP A 246 -25.44 0.81 -28.22
C ASP A 246 -26.37 0.08 -29.20
N HIS A 247 -27.46 -0.52 -28.71
CA HIS A 247 -28.52 -1.14 -29.51
C HIS A 247 -29.66 -0.18 -29.88
N PHE A 248 -29.60 1.09 -29.47
CA PHE A 248 -30.66 2.10 -29.67
C PHE A 248 -32.03 1.70 -29.11
N THR A 249 -32.10 0.77 -28.15
CA THR A 249 -33.35 0.28 -27.56
C THR A 249 -33.69 0.94 -26.22
N ILE A 250 -32.85 1.86 -25.69
CA ILE A 250 -33.10 2.53 -24.39
C ILE A 250 -34.53 3.09 -24.32
N GLU A 251 -34.97 3.80 -25.35
CA GLU A 251 -36.27 4.47 -25.31
C GLU A 251 -37.46 3.52 -25.30
N ALA A 252 -37.28 2.30 -25.83
CA ALA A 252 -38.32 1.28 -25.92
C ALA A 252 -38.36 0.39 -24.67
N GLU A 253 -37.19 0.08 -24.10
CA GLU A 253 -37.06 -0.85 -22.96
C GLU A 253 -37.00 -0.15 -21.60
N THR A 254 -36.90 1.19 -21.56
CA THR A 254 -36.81 1.96 -20.30
C THR A 254 -37.78 3.13 -20.26
N ASP A 255 -38.09 3.58 -19.04
CA ASP A 255 -38.94 4.71 -18.72
C ASP A 255 -38.18 6.07 -18.71
N ILE A 256 -37.02 6.13 -19.37
CA ILE A 256 -36.10 7.27 -19.27
C ILE A 256 -36.76 8.60 -19.68
N LYS A 257 -37.64 8.59 -20.69
CA LYS A 257 -38.39 9.78 -21.13
C LYS A 257 -39.35 10.29 -20.07
N GLN A 258 -39.99 9.39 -19.33
CA GLN A 258 -40.93 9.75 -18.26
C GLN A 258 -40.18 10.36 -17.07
N ILE A 259 -39.03 9.78 -16.70
CA ILE A 259 -38.20 10.29 -15.60
C ILE A 259 -37.62 11.66 -15.94
N ILE A 260 -37.12 11.86 -17.17
CA ILE A 260 -36.59 13.15 -17.64
C ILE A 260 -37.69 14.21 -17.63
N ALA A 261 -38.88 13.90 -18.14
CA ALA A 261 -40.02 14.82 -18.12
C ALA A 261 -40.49 15.19 -16.71
N THR A 262 -40.27 14.30 -15.73
CA THR A 262 -40.66 14.56 -14.33
C THR A 262 -39.58 15.35 -13.57
N LYS A 263 -38.31 15.28 -13.97
CA LYS A 263 -37.19 15.94 -13.28
C LYS A 263 -36.90 17.34 -13.83
N ASN A 264 -37.58 18.33 -13.27
CA ASN A 264 -37.26 19.76 -13.47
C ASN A 264 -36.27 20.26 -12.40
N GLN A 265 -35.05 19.72 -12.38
CA GLN A 265 -34.00 20.26 -11.50
C GLN A 265 -33.36 21.49 -12.16
N VAL A 266 -33.05 22.51 -11.35
CA VAL A 266 -32.43 23.78 -11.78
C VAL A 266 -31.12 23.58 -12.58
N VAL A 267 -30.43 22.46 -12.37
CA VAL A 267 -29.20 22.10 -13.11
C VAL A 267 -29.47 21.86 -14.61
N PHE A 268 -30.70 21.46 -14.98
CA PHE A 268 -31.10 21.22 -16.36
C PHE A 268 -31.64 22.47 -17.07
N GLU A 269 -31.82 23.58 -16.35
CA GLU A 269 -32.25 24.84 -16.96
C GLU A 269 -31.09 25.54 -17.67
N THR A 270 -31.36 26.03 -18.87
CA THR A 270 -30.42 26.92 -19.56
C THR A 270 -30.28 28.20 -18.76
N ARG A 271 -29.09 28.47 -18.20
CA ARG A 271 -28.81 29.72 -17.47
C ARG A 271 -29.09 30.92 -18.38
N SER A 272 -30.17 31.64 -18.14
CA SER A 272 -30.42 32.95 -18.74
C SER A 272 -29.50 33.97 -18.06
N ILE A 273 -28.47 34.41 -18.78
CA ILE A 273 -27.63 35.54 -18.33
C ILE A 273 -28.42 36.81 -18.62
N GLU A 274 -29.33 37.18 -17.73
CA GLU A 274 -29.92 38.51 -17.79
C GLU A 274 -28.84 39.54 -17.43
N ARG A 275 -28.53 40.42 -18.39
CA ARG A 275 -27.60 41.52 -18.14
C ARG A 275 -28.35 42.56 -17.33
N LEU A 276 -28.12 42.58 -16.01
CA LEU A 276 -28.54 43.67 -15.15
C LEU A 276 -27.76 44.92 -15.55
N ASN A 277 -28.36 45.74 -16.41
CA ASN A 277 -27.82 47.04 -16.75
C ASN A 277 -27.93 47.94 -15.51
N LEU A 278 -26.81 48.50 -15.05
CA LEU A 278 -26.80 49.48 -13.97
C LEU A 278 -27.57 50.75 -14.40
N SER A 279 -28.36 51.33 -13.49
CA SER A 279 -29.07 52.58 -13.78
C SER A 279 -28.07 53.73 -14.01
N LEU A 280 -28.39 54.58 -14.98
CA LEU A 280 -27.52 55.71 -15.36
C LEU A 280 -27.37 56.72 -14.23
N ASP A 281 -28.38 56.89 -13.39
CA ASP A 281 -28.35 57.80 -12.24
C ASP A 281 -27.38 57.32 -11.17
N PHE A 282 -27.35 56.00 -10.92
CA PHE A 282 -26.39 55.39 -9.98
C PHE A 282 -24.95 55.54 -10.45
N LEU A 283 -24.69 55.47 -11.76
CA LEU A 283 -23.38 55.70 -12.35
C LEU A 283 -22.91 57.17 -12.27
N ARG A 284 -23.86 58.12 -12.27
CA ARG A 284 -23.56 59.56 -12.29
C ARG A 284 -23.37 60.14 -10.89
N GLU A 285 -24.18 59.72 -9.93
CA GLU A 285 -24.23 60.36 -8.61
C GLU A 285 -23.40 59.63 -7.55
N SER A 286 -23.20 58.32 -7.68
CA SER A 286 -22.54 57.55 -6.63
C SER A 286 -21.01 57.46 -6.84
N GLU A 287 -20.27 58.09 -5.93
CA GLU A 287 -18.80 58.00 -5.86
C GLU A 287 -18.33 56.55 -5.67
N LYS A 288 -19.13 55.74 -4.98
CA LYS A 288 -18.92 54.30 -4.80
C LYS A 288 -18.97 53.52 -6.13
N ALA A 289 -19.85 53.87 -7.07
CA ALA A 289 -19.86 53.24 -8.38
C ALA A 289 -18.61 53.60 -9.17
N PHE A 290 -18.16 54.86 -9.10
CA PHE A 290 -16.95 55.30 -9.77
C PHE A 290 -15.69 54.60 -9.24
N GLU A 291 -15.54 54.45 -7.93
CA GLU A 291 -14.45 53.67 -7.32
C GLU A 291 -14.51 52.19 -7.72
N ALA A 292 -15.69 51.59 -7.72
CA ALA A 292 -15.88 50.20 -8.14
C ALA A 292 -15.51 50.00 -9.61
N ILE A 293 -15.91 50.91 -10.51
CA ILE A 293 -15.54 50.89 -11.93
C ILE A 293 -14.04 51.07 -12.10
N LYS A 294 -13.41 51.99 -11.36
CA LYS A 294 -11.95 52.19 -11.39
C LYS A 294 -11.19 50.95 -10.94
N ARG A 295 -11.70 50.25 -9.91
CA ARG A 295 -11.16 48.97 -9.43
C ARG A 295 -11.33 47.85 -10.47
N ILE A 296 -12.52 47.73 -11.06
CA ILE A 296 -12.81 46.73 -12.09
C ILE A 296 -11.99 47.00 -13.35
N ALA A 297 -11.84 48.25 -13.78
CA ALA A 297 -11.03 48.64 -14.93
C ALA A 297 -9.54 48.34 -14.74
N LYS A 298 -9.00 48.56 -13.52
CA LYS A 298 -7.64 48.10 -13.15
C LYS A 298 -7.54 46.57 -13.26
N ASN A 299 -8.52 45.84 -12.75
CA ASN A 299 -8.53 44.38 -12.83
C ASN A 299 -8.76 43.85 -14.27
N HIS A 300 -9.46 44.59 -15.13
CA HIS A 300 -9.69 44.22 -16.53
C HIS A 300 -8.44 44.37 -17.40
N LYS A 301 -7.61 45.39 -17.15
CA LYS A 301 -6.27 45.49 -17.77
C LYS A 301 -5.40 44.27 -17.48
N ASN A 302 -5.53 43.70 -16.28
CA ASN A 302 -4.81 42.49 -15.87
C ASN A 302 -5.46 41.19 -16.39
N ARG A 303 -6.73 41.23 -16.84
CA ARG A 303 -7.50 40.04 -17.26
C ARG A 303 -7.39 39.71 -18.75
N ASN A 304 -6.84 40.60 -19.58
CA ASN A 304 -6.69 40.38 -21.02
C ASN A 304 -5.74 39.21 -21.41
N HIS A 305 -5.14 38.51 -20.43
CA HIS A 305 -4.31 37.33 -20.66
C HIS A 305 -4.85 36.03 -20.06
N SER A 306 -5.99 36.03 -19.39
CA SER A 306 -6.60 34.78 -18.91
C SER A 306 -7.84 34.48 -19.74
N LYS A 307 -7.65 33.81 -20.87
CA LYS A 307 -8.75 33.04 -21.48
C LYS A 307 -9.14 31.97 -20.47
N PRO A 308 -10.41 31.85 -20.06
CA PRO A 308 -10.81 30.68 -19.29
C PRO A 308 -10.51 29.46 -20.14
N ILE A 309 -9.79 28.49 -19.58
CA ILE A 309 -9.64 27.17 -20.18
C ILE A 309 -11.04 26.55 -20.11
N LEU A 310 -11.82 26.71 -21.18
CA LEU A 310 -12.98 25.89 -21.41
C LEU A 310 -12.45 24.49 -21.69
N ALA A 311 -12.91 23.49 -20.94
CA ALA A 311 -12.62 22.11 -21.25
C ALA A 311 -12.99 21.86 -22.71
N ASP A 312 -12.05 21.32 -23.48
CA ASP A 312 -12.30 20.96 -24.87
C ASP A 312 -13.45 19.95 -24.94
N ARG A 313 -14.13 19.92 -26.09
CA ARG A 313 -15.14 18.88 -26.35
C ARG A 313 -14.47 17.53 -26.20
N ILE A 314 -15.09 16.63 -25.42
CA ILE A 314 -14.64 15.24 -25.27
C ILE A 314 -14.44 14.67 -26.67
N SER A 315 -13.20 14.33 -27.01
CA SER A 315 -12.81 13.79 -28.31
C SER A 315 -13.58 12.50 -28.58
N ASP A 316 -14.03 12.31 -29.83
CA ASP A 316 -14.75 11.09 -30.22
C ASP A 316 -13.90 9.81 -30.03
N GLU A 317 -12.57 9.94 -29.94
CA GLU A 317 -11.63 8.87 -29.53
C GLU A 317 -11.93 8.29 -28.13
N TYR A 318 -12.36 9.11 -27.16
CA TYR A 318 -12.75 8.62 -25.82
C TYR A 318 -14.06 7.81 -25.84
N LEU A 319 -14.82 7.87 -26.93
CA LEU A 319 -16.08 7.16 -27.10
C LEU A 319 -15.89 5.83 -27.86
N GLU A 320 -14.75 5.63 -28.51
CA GLU A 320 -14.39 4.36 -29.14
C GLU A 320 -13.88 3.38 -28.09
N SER A 321 -14.39 2.15 -28.10
CA SER A 321 -13.91 1.04 -27.27
C SER A 321 -12.59 0.47 -27.79
N ASN A 322 -11.59 1.34 -27.97
CA ASN A 322 -10.21 0.91 -28.06
C ASN A 322 -9.68 0.81 -26.64
N ILE A 323 -9.08 -0.32 -26.31
CA ILE A 323 -8.29 -0.45 -25.08
C ILE A 323 -7.07 0.43 -25.33
N GLU A 324 -7.18 1.72 -25.02
CA GLU A 324 -6.01 2.57 -24.89
C GLU A 324 -5.22 2.03 -23.72
N SER A 325 -4.16 1.29 -24.02
CA SER A 325 -3.02 1.25 -23.13
C SER A 325 -2.52 2.68 -23.05
N GLU A 326 -3.00 3.46 -22.08
CA GLU A 326 -2.28 4.64 -21.63
C GLU A 326 -0.84 4.18 -21.38
N VAL A 327 0.08 4.57 -22.26
CA VAL A 327 1.50 4.34 -22.06
C VAL A 327 1.89 5.25 -20.91
N MET A 328 1.69 4.74 -19.70
CA MET A 328 2.00 5.45 -18.48
C MET A 328 3.50 5.70 -18.44
N ILE A 329 3.89 6.94 -18.18
CA ILE A 329 5.29 7.31 -18.05
C ILE A 329 5.86 6.54 -16.86
N ASN A 330 6.77 5.61 -17.14
CA ASN A 330 7.42 4.81 -16.12
C ASN A 330 8.45 5.66 -15.37
N LEU A 331 8.05 6.23 -14.23
CA LEU A 331 8.90 7.06 -13.39
C LEU A 331 10.15 6.31 -12.87
N GLU A 332 10.06 5.00 -12.68
CA GLU A 332 11.21 4.18 -12.28
C GLU A 332 12.23 4.04 -13.41
N GLU A 333 11.79 3.95 -14.67
CA GLU A 333 12.69 3.89 -15.82
C GLU A 333 13.44 5.21 -16.00
N ILE A 334 12.74 6.33 -15.83
CA ILE A 334 13.32 7.68 -15.88
C ILE A 334 14.33 7.84 -14.75
N ARG A 335 13.99 7.42 -13.52
CA ARG A 335 14.91 7.42 -12.38
C ARG A 335 16.15 6.58 -12.68
N ASN A 336 16.00 5.36 -13.17
CA ASN A 336 17.15 4.47 -13.43
C ASN A 336 18.10 5.05 -14.48
N LYS A 337 17.55 5.65 -15.54
CA LYS A 337 18.37 6.34 -16.56
C LYS A 337 18.96 7.65 -16.04
N PHE A 338 18.27 8.34 -15.13
CA PHE A 338 18.78 9.53 -14.46
C PHE A 338 19.96 9.21 -13.54
N VAL A 339 19.86 8.18 -12.69
CA VAL A 339 20.95 7.74 -11.80
C VAL A 339 22.22 7.35 -12.59
N ALA A 340 22.05 6.87 -13.83
CA ALA A 340 23.17 6.57 -14.73
C ALA A 340 23.78 7.82 -15.39
N THR A 341 23.13 8.99 -15.30
CA THR A 341 23.55 10.24 -15.92
C THR A 341 24.05 11.22 -14.84
N SER A 342 25.24 11.80 -15.02
CA SER A 342 25.80 12.78 -14.06
C SER A 342 25.25 14.21 -14.25
N ASP A 343 24.04 14.35 -14.79
CA ASP A 343 23.44 15.64 -15.13
C ASP A 343 22.40 16.05 -14.07
N ASN A 344 21.92 17.28 -14.14
CA ASN A 344 20.84 17.78 -13.29
C ASN A 344 19.50 17.11 -13.71
N LEU A 345 18.72 16.66 -12.73
CA LEU A 345 17.43 16.00 -12.92
C LEU A 345 16.48 16.76 -13.85
N PHE A 346 16.42 18.07 -13.73
CA PHE A 346 15.53 18.88 -14.58
C PHE A 346 16.01 18.94 -16.04
N ASN A 347 17.32 19.07 -16.26
CA ASN A 347 17.91 19.06 -17.61
C ASN A 347 17.76 17.69 -18.27
N PHE A 348 17.94 16.63 -17.50
CA PHE A 348 17.73 15.27 -17.95
C PHE A 348 16.28 15.06 -18.43
N ILE A 349 15.30 15.47 -17.62
CA ILE A 349 13.87 15.34 -17.95
C ILE A 349 13.48 16.20 -19.17
N LEU A 350 14.11 17.36 -19.36
CA LEU A 350 13.88 18.21 -20.54
C LEU A 350 14.35 17.56 -21.84
N HIS A 351 15.48 16.83 -21.81
CA HIS A 351 16.04 16.17 -22.99
C HIS A 351 15.66 14.69 -23.10
N TYR A 352 14.88 14.18 -22.15
CA TYR A 352 14.39 12.81 -22.17
C TYR A 352 13.37 12.61 -23.30
N ASP A 353 13.60 11.57 -24.10
CA ASP A 353 12.68 11.16 -25.16
C ASP A 353 11.60 10.26 -24.55
N PHE A 354 10.44 10.86 -24.30
CA PHE A 354 9.29 10.14 -23.78
C PHE A 354 8.62 9.39 -24.92
N GLN A 355 8.11 8.18 -24.65
CA GLN A 355 7.35 7.39 -25.63
C GLN A 355 6.02 8.05 -26.07
N LYS A 356 5.69 9.21 -25.50
CA LYS A 356 4.54 10.08 -25.79
C LYS A 356 5.05 11.52 -25.90
N GLU A 357 4.38 12.37 -26.67
CA GLU A 357 4.63 13.82 -26.61
C GLU A 357 4.20 14.35 -25.23
N VAL A 358 5.18 14.79 -24.43
CA VAL A 358 4.99 15.33 -23.07
C VAL A 358 5.28 16.83 -23.10
N ASP A 359 4.28 17.63 -22.75
CA ASP A 359 4.37 19.09 -22.69
C ASP A 359 5.26 19.54 -21.52
N PHE A 360 5.72 20.79 -21.54
CA PHE A 360 6.61 21.35 -20.52
C PHE A 360 6.03 21.23 -19.11
N ASP A 361 4.73 21.50 -18.94
CA ASP A 361 4.05 21.40 -17.63
C ASP A 361 3.99 19.94 -17.11
N GLU A 362 3.81 18.97 -18.02
CA GLU A 362 3.86 17.55 -17.66
C GLU A 362 5.28 17.11 -17.29
N ARG A 363 6.31 17.62 -17.96
CA ARG A 363 7.73 17.39 -17.60
C ARG A 363 8.08 17.95 -16.22
N VAL A 364 7.57 19.14 -15.89
CA VAL A 364 7.71 19.73 -14.54
C VAL A 364 6.99 18.86 -13.49
N THR A 365 5.82 18.32 -13.84
CA THR A 365 5.08 17.41 -12.95
C THR A 365 5.87 16.11 -12.71
N VAL A 366 6.47 15.53 -13.74
CA VAL A 366 7.35 14.35 -13.63
C VAL A 366 8.56 14.66 -12.74
N PHE A 367 9.19 15.83 -12.88
CA PHE A 367 10.28 16.27 -12.01
C PHE A 367 9.86 16.31 -10.53
N CYS A 368 8.74 16.96 -10.22
CA CYS A 368 8.21 17.03 -8.85
C CYS A 368 7.84 15.65 -8.28
N GLN A 369 7.29 14.76 -9.12
CA GLN A 369 6.94 13.40 -8.73
C GLN A 369 8.18 12.56 -8.39
N ILE A 370 9.25 12.67 -9.19
CA ILE A 370 10.50 11.96 -8.92
C ILE A 370 11.14 12.46 -7.62
N ILE A 371 11.18 13.78 -7.38
CA ILE A 371 11.71 14.33 -6.13
C ILE A 371 10.88 13.86 -4.93
N SER A 372 9.55 13.92 -5.01
CA SER A 372 8.68 13.52 -3.90
C SER A 372 8.72 12.03 -3.61
N GLN A 373 8.93 11.18 -4.60
CA GLN A 373 8.96 9.72 -4.43
C GLN A 373 10.34 9.21 -4.02
N TYR A 374 11.41 9.84 -4.51
CA TYR A 374 12.79 9.38 -4.34
C TYR A 374 13.66 10.37 -3.55
N GLU A 375 13.05 11.19 -2.67
CA GLU A 375 13.74 12.19 -1.85
C GLU A 375 14.95 11.63 -1.08
N GLN A 376 14.89 10.37 -0.65
CA GLN A 376 15.95 9.72 0.12
C GLN A 376 17.20 9.39 -0.71
N GLU A 377 17.06 9.33 -2.04
CA GLU A 377 18.09 8.91 -3.02
C GLU A 377 18.66 10.09 -3.82
N LEU A 378 18.15 11.31 -3.59
CA LEU A 378 18.51 12.52 -4.31
C LEU A 378 19.22 13.52 -3.40
N VAL A 379 20.23 14.21 -3.94
CA VAL A 379 20.89 15.34 -3.26
C VAL A 379 20.36 16.62 -3.88
N ILE A 380 19.60 17.36 -3.08
CA ILE A 380 19.10 18.68 -3.44
C ILE A 380 20.15 19.70 -2.98
N GLU A 381 20.76 20.43 -3.91
CA GLU A 381 21.65 21.54 -3.59
C GLU A 381 20.85 22.81 -3.25
N ASP A 382 21.44 23.70 -2.44
CA ASP A 382 20.85 25.00 -2.07
C ASP A 382 20.90 26.03 -3.23
N ASP A 383 21.43 25.63 -4.39
CA ASP A 383 21.52 26.45 -5.60
C ASP A 383 20.30 26.24 -6.51
N PHE A 384 19.74 27.35 -7.00
CA PHE A 384 18.54 27.37 -7.86
C PHE A 384 18.90 27.83 -9.27
N GLN A 385 18.32 27.18 -10.28
CA GLN A 385 18.47 27.55 -11.68
C GLN A 385 17.10 27.95 -12.26
N LYS A 386 17.09 28.87 -13.24
CA LYS A 386 15.86 29.41 -13.83
C LYS A 386 15.74 29.08 -15.31
N THR A 387 14.68 28.36 -15.67
CA THR A 387 14.33 28.03 -17.06
C THR A 387 12.85 28.30 -17.29
N ASN A 388 12.50 29.05 -18.35
CA ASN A 388 11.13 29.42 -18.74
C ASN A 388 10.24 29.89 -17.57
N ASP A 389 10.69 30.91 -16.84
CA ASP A 389 10.01 31.53 -15.69
C ASP A 389 9.84 30.66 -14.42
N ILE A 390 10.36 29.42 -14.39
CA ILE A 390 10.35 28.56 -13.20
C ILE A 390 11.76 28.50 -12.59
N GLU A 391 11.85 28.76 -11.28
CA GLU A 391 13.04 28.50 -10.46
C GLU A 391 12.95 27.07 -9.92
N TYR A 392 13.95 26.24 -10.23
CA TYR A 392 14.04 24.85 -9.78
C TYR A 392 15.35 24.63 -9.02
N ALA A 393 15.28 23.79 -7.99
CA ALA A 393 16.47 23.36 -7.25
C ALA A 393 17.31 22.42 -8.11
N ILE A 394 18.63 22.55 -8.01
CA ILE A 394 19.55 21.61 -8.65
C ILE A 394 19.51 20.30 -7.87
N VAL A 395 19.14 19.21 -8.56
CA VAL A 395 19.01 17.89 -7.95
C VAL A 395 19.91 16.90 -8.69
N TYR A 396 20.79 16.26 -7.93
CA TYR A 396 21.67 15.19 -8.42
C TYR A 396 21.28 13.85 -7.79
N SER A 397 21.66 12.76 -8.47
CA SER A 397 21.65 11.43 -7.87
C SER A 397 22.74 11.34 -6.79
N ARG A 398 22.42 10.67 -5.68
CA ARG A 398 23.35 10.45 -4.57
C ARG A 398 24.45 9.44 -4.88
#